data_AF-A0A7C5TNS6-F1
#
_entry.id   AF-A0A7C5TNS6-F1
#
_cell.length_a   1.000
_cell.length_b   1.000
_cell.length_c   1.000
_cell.angle_alpha   90.00
_cell.angle_beta   90.00
_cell.angle_gamma   90.00
#
_symmetry.space_group_name_H-M   'P 1'
#
loop_
_entity.id
_entity.type
_entity.pdbx_description
1 polymer ?
#
loop_
_entity_poly.entity_id
_entity_poly.type
_entity_poly.pdbx_seq_one_letter_code
_entity_poly.pdbx_strand_id
1 'polypeptide(L)'
;MPTLDEDRAIRLAAFRWLQTVTSEQGTVPRRILQEGFRWQGQRVPVIGPKGIFKPAVMALPLSVTTLPDGPYDDSFDDAGLLQYRYRGTDPEHPDNRGLRACMEHRVPLVHFLRVVPGAYLATWPVYVVEDLPSRLTFRIELEAATTGLARDAHIEVRETEKRYATVELRRRLHQATFRERVLSAYRERCAVCALRHRELLDAAHIIPDTEEHGTPEVRNGLALCRLHHAAFDRMFLAIRPDYVVEVRRDILEEEDGPMLVHGLQAMHGRRIILPSRRSHRPDRRRLEERYRRFLEEWPAR
;
A
#
# COMPACT_ATOMS: atom_id res chain seq x y z
N MET A 1 0.95 16.92 -32.87
CA MET A 1 0.25 16.39 -31.69
C MET A 1 0.47 14.89 -31.69
N PRO A 2 0.84 14.26 -30.56
CA PRO A 2 1.04 12.81 -30.51
C PRO A 2 -0.22 12.07 -30.98
N THR A 3 -0.07 10.99 -31.73
CA THR A 3 -1.23 10.18 -32.15
C THR A 3 -1.70 9.28 -31.00
N LEU A 4 -2.94 8.79 -31.04
CA LEU A 4 -3.43 7.82 -30.05
C LEU A 4 -2.61 6.51 -30.07
N ASP A 5 -2.05 6.14 -31.22
CA ASP A 5 -1.17 4.97 -31.37
C ASP A 5 0.18 5.18 -30.69
N GLU A 6 0.78 6.37 -30.83
CA GLU A 6 1.99 6.75 -30.10
C GLU A 6 1.74 6.76 -28.58
N ASP A 7 0.60 7.33 -28.15
CA ASP A 7 0.17 7.32 -26.74
C ASP A 7 0.07 5.89 -26.20
N ARG A 8 -0.49 4.97 -26.98
CA ARG A 8 -0.61 3.56 -26.59
C ARG A 8 0.76 2.91 -26.41
N ALA A 9 1.71 3.17 -27.31
CA ALA A 9 3.07 2.62 -27.22
C ALA A 9 3.82 3.13 -25.98
N ILE A 10 3.77 4.45 -25.72
CA ILE A 10 4.37 5.08 -24.53
C ILE A 10 3.76 4.51 -23.25
N ARG A 11 2.45 4.33 -23.23
CA ARG A 11 1.71 3.81 -22.07
C ARG A 11 2.06 2.36 -21.75
N LEU A 12 2.17 1.50 -22.77
CA LEU A 12 2.64 0.12 -22.58
C LEU A 12 4.09 0.09 -22.05
N ALA A 13 4.94 1.00 -22.52
CA ALA A 13 6.30 1.14 -21.98
C ALA A 13 6.29 1.60 -20.51
N ALA A 14 5.40 2.53 -20.14
CA ALA A 14 5.21 2.96 -18.76
C ALA A 14 4.77 1.81 -17.86
N PHE A 15 3.85 0.96 -18.30
CA PHE A 15 3.36 -0.20 -17.54
C PHE A 15 4.46 -1.25 -17.33
N ARG A 16 5.25 -1.55 -18.38
CA ARG A 16 6.40 -2.45 -18.26
C ARG A 16 7.46 -1.90 -17.31
N TRP A 17 7.74 -0.60 -17.39
CA TRP A 17 8.68 0.05 -16.49
C TRP A 17 8.18 0.06 -15.04
N LEU A 18 6.89 0.35 -14.80
CA LEU A 18 6.31 0.26 -13.47
C LEU A 18 6.45 -1.14 -12.88
N GLN A 19 6.29 -2.18 -13.69
CA GLN A 19 6.50 -3.57 -13.25
C GLN A 19 7.92 -3.83 -12.73
N THR A 20 8.95 -3.14 -13.23
CA THR A 20 10.34 -3.35 -12.79
C THR A 20 10.72 -2.53 -11.56
N VAL A 21 10.04 -1.41 -11.30
CA VAL A 21 10.35 -0.51 -10.18
C VAL A 21 9.39 -0.64 -8.99
N THR A 22 8.31 -1.40 -9.15
CA THR A 22 7.32 -1.65 -8.10
C THR A 22 7.80 -2.76 -7.18
N SER A 23 7.78 -2.50 -5.87
CA SER A 23 8.15 -3.51 -4.88
C SER A 23 7.16 -4.68 -4.86
N GLU A 24 7.53 -5.80 -4.24
CA GLU A 24 6.62 -6.95 -4.03
C GLU A 24 5.30 -6.54 -3.35
N GLN A 25 5.34 -5.48 -2.54
CA GLN A 25 4.19 -4.91 -1.83
C GLN A 25 3.41 -3.86 -2.64
N GLY A 26 3.74 -3.67 -3.92
CA GLY A 26 3.03 -2.76 -4.82
C GLY A 26 3.47 -1.29 -4.74
N THR A 27 4.48 -0.96 -3.95
CA THR A 27 4.84 0.43 -3.67
C THR A 27 6.03 0.92 -4.50
N VAL A 28 6.02 2.21 -4.84
CA VAL A 28 7.10 2.89 -5.57
C VAL A 28 7.40 4.24 -4.88
N PRO A 29 8.69 4.57 -4.64
CA PRO A 29 9.06 5.90 -4.15
C PRO A 29 8.71 7.00 -5.17
N ARG A 30 8.20 8.15 -4.68
CA ARG A 30 7.83 9.30 -5.50
C ARG A 30 8.96 9.77 -6.41
N ARG A 31 10.20 9.75 -5.90
CA ARG A 31 11.39 10.13 -6.67
C ARG A 31 11.52 9.31 -7.95
N ILE A 32 11.34 7.99 -7.86
CA ILE A 32 11.41 7.08 -9.01
C ILE A 32 10.27 7.38 -10.00
N LEU A 33 9.04 7.59 -9.50
CA LEU A 33 7.88 7.97 -10.33
C LEU A 33 8.06 9.32 -11.05
N GLN A 34 8.72 10.28 -10.39
CA GLN A 34 9.05 11.57 -10.97
C GLN A 34 10.18 11.44 -12.00
N GLU A 35 11.25 10.72 -11.69
CA GLU A 35 12.34 10.44 -12.64
C GLU A 35 11.78 9.77 -13.90
N GLY A 36 10.88 8.81 -13.75
CA GLY A 36 10.18 8.15 -14.84
C GLY A 36 11.09 7.25 -15.66
N PHE A 37 10.71 7.02 -16.92
CA PHE A 37 11.48 6.21 -17.87
C PHE A 37 11.90 7.04 -19.09
N ARG A 38 12.68 6.44 -19.99
CA ARG A 38 13.06 7.06 -21.27
C ARG A 38 12.28 6.45 -22.42
N TRP A 39 11.74 7.30 -23.29
CA TRP A 39 11.10 6.93 -24.55
C TRP A 39 11.73 7.75 -25.68
N GLN A 40 12.31 7.07 -26.67
CA GLN A 40 12.98 7.73 -27.81
C GLN A 40 13.97 8.84 -27.38
N GLY A 41 14.74 8.57 -26.32
CA GLY A 41 15.71 9.53 -25.76
C GLY A 41 15.12 10.63 -24.86
N GLN A 42 13.80 10.79 -24.81
CA GLN A 42 13.11 11.76 -23.96
C GLN A 42 12.68 11.14 -22.62
N ARG A 43 12.74 11.93 -21.54
CA ARG A 43 12.27 11.50 -20.22
C ARG A 43 10.75 11.61 -20.14
N VAL A 44 10.10 10.54 -19.67
CA VAL A 44 8.66 10.45 -19.45
C VAL A 44 8.39 10.21 -17.97
N PRO A 45 8.14 11.27 -17.17
CA PRO A 45 7.64 11.11 -15.81
C PRO A 45 6.26 10.43 -15.83
N VAL A 46 5.91 9.70 -14.77
CA VAL A 46 4.58 9.08 -14.65
C VAL A 46 3.70 9.74 -13.59
N ILE A 47 4.26 10.63 -12.76
CA ILE A 47 3.53 11.40 -11.76
C ILE A 47 3.97 12.87 -11.79
N GLY A 48 3.05 13.77 -11.42
CA GLY A 48 3.30 15.21 -11.32
C GLY A 48 2.84 15.82 -10.00
N PRO A 49 2.80 17.16 -9.91
CA PRO A 49 2.19 17.87 -8.78
C PRO A 49 0.65 17.86 -8.84
N LYS A 50 0.07 17.64 -10.03
CA LYS A 50 -1.37 17.55 -10.27
C LYS A 50 -1.86 16.13 -10.02
N GLY A 51 -3.11 15.97 -9.56
CA GLY A 51 -3.75 14.67 -9.38
C GLY A 51 -3.93 13.93 -10.71
N ILE A 52 -4.51 14.60 -11.70
CA ILE A 52 -4.55 14.13 -13.10
C ILE A 52 -3.24 14.55 -13.77
N PHE A 53 -2.49 13.60 -14.31
CA PHE A 53 -1.18 13.87 -14.87
C PHE A 53 -1.05 13.38 -16.32
N LYS A 54 -0.55 14.29 -17.16
CA LYS A 54 -0.32 14.08 -18.58
C LYS A 54 1.13 14.46 -18.92
N PRO A 55 1.98 13.51 -19.31
CA PRO A 55 3.31 13.81 -19.81
C PRO A 55 3.24 14.70 -21.05
N ALA A 56 4.23 15.57 -21.25
CA ALA A 56 4.25 16.51 -22.38
C ALA A 56 4.24 15.79 -23.75
N VAL A 57 4.84 14.60 -23.81
CA VAL A 57 4.92 13.75 -24.99
C VAL A 57 3.63 12.99 -25.31
N MET A 58 2.60 13.09 -24.45
CA MET A 58 1.35 12.36 -24.61
C MET A 58 0.17 13.29 -24.91
N ALA A 59 -0.77 12.80 -25.70
CA ALA A 59 -2.02 13.48 -26.04
C ALA A 59 -3.03 13.40 -24.89
N LEU A 60 -3.12 12.26 -24.21
CA LEU A 60 -4.07 12.00 -23.12
C LEU A 60 -3.37 11.76 -21.77
N PRO A 61 -4.07 11.95 -20.63
CA PRO A 61 -3.55 11.62 -19.32
C PRO A 61 -2.93 10.22 -19.24
N LEU A 62 -1.84 10.10 -18.48
CA LEU A 62 -1.18 8.82 -18.20
C LEU A 62 -1.64 8.26 -16.85
N SER A 63 -1.84 9.13 -15.86
CA SER A 63 -2.12 8.71 -14.50
C SER A 63 -3.05 9.65 -13.74
N VAL A 64 -3.67 9.09 -12.71
CA VAL A 64 -4.46 9.77 -11.70
C VAL A 64 -3.88 9.47 -10.32
N THR A 65 -3.95 10.43 -9.39
CA THR A 65 -3.36 10.31 -8.06
C THR A 65 -4.38 10.66 -6.99
N THR A 66 -4.65 9.70 -6.11
CA THR A 66 -5.47 9.89 -4.91
C THR A 66 -4.59 10.21 -3.70
N LEU A 67 -4.97 11.25 -2.97
CA LEU A 67 -4.32 11.69 -1.74
C LEU A 67 -5.36 11.62 -0.60
N PRO A 68 -5.26 10.67 0.34
CA PRO A 68 -6.25 10.54 1.43
C PRO A 68 -6.42 11.81 2.28
N ASP A 69 -5.32 12.52 2.55
CA ASP A 69 -5.33 13.81 3.25
C ASP A 69 -5.35 15.00 2.26
N GLY A 70 -5.91 14.79 1.06
CA GLY A 70 -5.97 15.76 -0.01
C GLY A 70 -7.21 16.66 0.07
N PRO A 71 -7.32 17.65 -0.83
CA PRO A 71 -8.51 18.51 -0.92
C PRO A 71 -9.73 17.80 -1.51
N TYR A 72 -9.57 16.56 -1.98
CA TYR A 72 -10.62 15.77 -2.63
C TYR A 72 -10.91 14.53 -1.80
N ASP A 73 -12.19 14.30 -1.54
CA ASP A 73 -12.70 13.10 -0.87
C ASP A 73 -12.94 12.01 -1.93
N ASP A 74 -11.84 11.47 -2.44
CA ASP A 74 -11.85 10.28 -3.30
C ASP A 74 -12.16 9.06 -2.42
N SER A 75 -13.10 8.23 -2.86
CA SER A 75 -13.55 7.07 -2.10
C SER A 75 -13.86 5.90 -3.01
N PHE A 76 -14.11 4.74 -2.41
CA PHE A 76 -14.53 3.54 -3.12
C PHE A 76 -16.02 3.31 -2.88
N ASP A 77 -16.80 3.06 -3.94
CA ASP A 77 -18.24 2.81 -3.82
C ASP A 77 -18.58 1.35 -3.49
N ASP A 78 -19.86 1.02 -3.25
CA ASP A 78 -20.27 -0.36 -2.93
C ASP A 78 -19.96 -1.36 -4.05
N ALA A 79 -19.86 -0.89 -5.30
CA ALA A 79 -19.65 -1.70 -6.48
C ALA A 79 -18.17 -2.04 -6.73
N GLY A 80 -17.23 -1.45 -5.99
CA GLY A 80 -15.81 -1.69 -6.24
C GLY A 80 -15.04 -0.50 -6.79
N LEU A 81 -15.74 0.48 -7.36
CA LEU A 81 -15.14 1.50 -8.21
C LEU A 81 -14.62 2.67 -7.40
N LEU A 82 -13.51 3.24 -7.85
CA LEU A 82 -12.96 4.47 -7.28
C LEU A 82 -13.79 5.65 -7.78
N GLN A 83 -14.44 6.36 -6.86
CA GLN A 83 -15.00 7.68 -7.06
C GLN A 83 -13.87 8.70 -7.01
N TYR A 84 -13.40 9.11 -8.18
CA TYR A 84 -12.32 10.07 -8.34
C TYR A 84 -12.88 11.46 -8.65
N ARG A 85 -12.60 12.43 -7.79
CA ARG A 85 -13.15 13.79 -7.96
C ARG A 85 -12.54 14.48 -9.16
N TYR A 86 -13.34 15.32 -9.79
CA TYR A 86 -12.88 16.25 -10.79
C TYR A 86 -11.79 17.15 -10.21
N ARG A 87 -10.93 17.62 -11.11
CA ARG A 87 -10.10 18.76 -10.77
C ARG A 87 -10.98 20.00 -10.70
N GLY A 88 -11.12 20.56 -9.49
CA GLY A 88 -11.93 21.73 -9.23
C GLY A 88 -13.41 21.49 -9.54
N THR A 89 -14.14 22.57 -9.79
CA THR A 89 -15.59 22.55 -10.03
C THR A 89 -15.98 22.80 -11.49
N ASP A 90 -15.00 22.94 -12.39
CA ASP A 90 -15.22 23.18 -13.81
C ASP A 90 -15.16 21.84 -14.58
N PRO A 91 -16.30 21.32 -15.08
CA PRO A 91 -16.33 20.10 -15.88
C PRO A 91 -15.50 20.18 -17.16
N GLU A 92 -15.31 21.39 -17.68
CA GLU A 92 -14.57 21.66 -18.90
C GLU A 92 -13.11 22.00 -18.64
N HIS A 93 -12.62 21.83 -17.41
CA HIS A 93 -11.19 21.97 -17.15
C HIS A 93 -10.40 20.99 -18.05
N PRO A 94 -9.26 21.40 -18.65
CA PRO A 94 -8.51 20.57 -19.62
C PRO A 94 -8.16 19.17 -19.11
N ASP A 95 -7.82 19.04 -17.82
CA ASP A 95 -7.53 17.74 -17.20
C ASP A 95 -8.78 16.84 -17.12
N ASN A 96 -9.97 17.39 -16.83
CA ASN A 96 -11.23 16.64 -16.77
C ASN A 96 -11.65 16.18 -18.17
N ARG A 97 -11.56 17.07 -19.18
CA ARG A 97 -11.76 16.68 -20.59
C ARG A 97 -10.78 15.59 -21.02
N GLY A 98 -9.54 15.63 -20.56
CA GLY A 98 -8.54 14.60 -20.82
C GLY A 98 -8.95 13.23 -20.28
N LEU A 99 -9.47 13.16 -19.04
CA LEU A 99 -10.00 11.90 -18.48
C LEU A 99 -11.27 11.43 -19.18
N ARG A 100 -12.15 12.34 -19.58
CA ARG A 100 -13.33 12.01 -20.39
C ARG A 100 -12.95 11.42 -21.74
N ALA A 101 -11.96 11.98 -22.42
CA ALA A 101 -11.41 11.39 -23.64
C ALA A 101 -10.78 10.01 -23.39
N CYS A 102 -10.12 9.79 -22.24
CA CYS A 102 -9.69 8.44 -21.86
C CYS A 102 -10.86 7.47 -21.70
N MET A 103 -11.99 7.91 -21.14
CA MET A 103 -13.21 7.10 -21.03
C MET A 103 -13.78 6.75 -22.41
N GLU A 104 -14.01 7.76 -23.26
CA GLU A 104 -14.61 7.61 -24.60
C GLU A 104 -13.80 6.65 -25.48
N HIS A 105 -12.46 6.73 -25.40
CA HIS A 105 -11.56 5.88 -26.17
C HIS A 105 -11.09 4.62 -25.42
N ARG A 106 -11.63 4.35 -24.22
CA ARG A 106 -11.23 3.23 -23.33
C ARG A 106 -9.72 3.12 -23.14
N VAL A 107 -9.06 4.25 -22.95
CA VAL A 107 -7.60 4.34 -22.77
C VAL A 107 -7.25 4.03 -21.31
N PRO A 108 -6.37 3.04 -21.05
CA PRO A 108 -6.01 2.68 -19.68
C PRO A 108 -5.17 3.76 -19.01
N LEU A 109 -5.18 3.83 -17.69
CA LEU A 109 -4.41 4.77 -16.88
C LEU A 109 -3.60 4.00 -15.82
N VAL A 110 -2.73 4.72 -15.13
CA VAL A 110 -2.16 4.31 -13.85
C VAL A 110 -2.87 5.04 -12.72
N HIS A 111 -3.37 4.32 -11.72
CA HIS A 111 -3.79 4.91 -10.45
C HIS A 111 -2.65 4.87 -9.45
N PHE A 112 -2.36 6.03 -8.85
CA PHE A 112 -1.43 6.14 -7.73
C PHE A 112 -2.19 6.52 -6.46
N LEU A 113 -2.04 5.72 -5.40
CA LEU A 113 -2.53 6.06 -4.07
C LEU A 113 -1.36 6.45 -3.17
N ARG A 114 -1.36 7.67 -2.63
CA ARG A 114 -0.34 8.06 -1.64
C ARG A 114 -0.64 7.36 -0.31
N VAL A 115 0.18 6.38 0.02
CA VAL A 115 0.10 5.61 1.28
C VAL A 115 0.68 6.39 2.45
N VAL A 116 1.85 6.99 2.25
CA VAL A 116 2.55 7.91 3.16
C VAL A 116 3.31 8.95 2.33
N PRO A 117 3.75 10.09 2.91
CA PRO A 117 4.55 11.07 2.18
C PRO A 117 5.78 10.42 1.51
N GLY A 118 5.84 10.51 0.18
CA GLY A 118 6.97 9.99 -0.61
C GLY A 118 6.85 8.55 -1.10
N ALA A 119 5.84 7.78 -0.67
CA ALA A 119 5.59 6.42 -1.18
C ALA A 119 4.18 6.32 -1.76
N TYR A 120 4.07 5.62 -2.89
CA TYR A 120 2.83 5.48 -3.65
C TYR A 120 2.60 4.03 -4.01
N LEU A 121 1.38 3.56 -3.79
CA LEU A 121 0.90 2.31 -4.33
C LEU A 121 0.46 2.56 -5.78
N ALA A 122 0.86 1.68 -6.68
CA ALA A 122 0.59 1.84 -8.10
C ALA A 122 -0.31 0.70 -8.62
N THR A 123 -1.36 1.04 -9.35
CA THR A 123 -2.30 0.07 -9.92
C THR A 123 -2.56 0.41 -11.39
N TRP A 124 -2.38 -0.57 -12.26
CA TRP A 124 -2.60 -0.44 -13.71
C TRP A 124 -2.87 -1.82 -14.31
N PRO A 125 -3.63 -1.92 -15.43
CA PRO A 125 -4.39 -0.82 -16.03
C PRO A 125 -5.63 -0.48 -15.19
N VAL A 126 -6.01 0.80 -15.18
CA VAL A 126 -7.31 1.25 -14.66
C VAL A 126 -8.05 2.00 -15.76
N TYR A 127 -9.38 1.96 -15.75
CA TYR A 127 -10.20 2.59 -16.79
C TYR A 127 -11.22 3.54 -16.17
N VAL A 128 -11.39 4.72 -16.75
CA VAL A 128 -12.56 5.55 -16.45
C VAL A 128 -13.76 4.86 -17.11
N VAL A 129 -14.76 4.50 -16.33
CA VAL A 129 -15.94 3.76 -16.81
C VAL A 129 -17.21 4.59 -16.80
N GLU A 130 -17.25 5.67 -16.02
CA GLU A 130 -18.38 6.58 -15.95
C GLU A 130 -17.91 8.00 -15.66
N ASP A 131 -18.56 8.97 -16.29
CA ASP A 131 -18.40 10.39 -16.01
C ASP A 131 -19.73 10.95 -15.45
N LEU A 132 -19.68 11.55 -14.26
CA LEU A 132 -20.83 12.12 -13.56
C LEU A 132 -20.64 13.63 -13.31
N PRO A 133 -20.85 14.49 -14.34
CA PRO A 133 -20.64 15.94 -14.21
C PRO A 133 -21.47 16.58 -13.09
N SER A 134 -22.71 16.12 -12.86
CA SER A 134 -23.58 16.63 -11.80
C SER A 134 -23.04 16.37 -10.38
N ARG A 135 -22.12 15.40 -10.24
CA ARG A 135 -21.44 15.07 -8.98
C ARG A 135 -19.97 15.48 -8.97
N LEU A 136 -19.47 16.03 -10.08
CA LEU A 136 -18.06 16.35 -10.31
C LEU A 136 -17.14 15.15 -10.01
N THR A 137 -17.53 13.96 -10.50
CA THR A 137 -16.88 12.69 -10.17
C THR A 137 -16.74 11.81 -11.41
N PHE A 138 -15.58 11.19 -11.58
CA PHE A 138 -15.38 10.03 -12.44
C PHE A 138 -15.46 8.75 -11.62
N ARG A 139 -16.00 7.67 -12.20
CA ARG A 139 -15.83 6.32 -11.64
C ARG A 139 -14.74 5.59 -12.41
N ILE A 140 -13.78 5.05 -11.68
CA ILE A 140 -12.63 4.35 -12.23
C ILE A 140 -12.71 2.88 -11.80
N GLU A 141 -12.72 1.98 -12.79
CA GLU A 141 -12.58 0.55 -12.60
C GLU A 141 -11.10 0.21 -12.47
N LEU A 142 -10.72 -0.34 -11.33
CA LEU A 142 -9.38 -0.85 -11.11
C LEU A 142 -9.41 -2.33 -11.46
N GLU A 143 -8.81 -2.69 -12.59
CA GLU A 143 -8.62 -4.08 -12.93
C GLU A 143 -7.51 -4.63 -12.03
N ALA A 144 -7.77 -5.74 -11.33
CA ALA A 144 -6.73 -6.43 -10.60
C ALA A 144 -5.76 -7.01 -11.63
N ALA A 145 -4.74 -6.23 -12.03
CA ALA A 145 -3.59 -6.79 -12.71
C ALA A 145 -2.90 -7.72 -11.72
N THR A 146 -3.34 -8.98 -11.76
CA THR A 146 -2.57 -10.15 -11.39
C THR A 146 -1.15 -9.94 -11.90
N THR A 147 -0.21 -9.83 -10.97
CA THR A 147 1.21 -10.00 -11.26
C THR A 147 1.36 -11.27 -12.09
N GLY A 148 1.70 -11.10 -13.36
CA GLY A 148 1.94 -12.18 -14.31
C GLY A 148 1.18 -12.02 -15.61
N LEU A 149 1.68 -11.11 -16.47
CA LEU A 149 1.26 -10.88 -17.85
C LEU A 149 -0.06 -10.13 -17.97
N ALA A 150 0.03 -8.89 -18.47
CA ALA A 150 -1.00 -8.35 -19.33
C ALA A 150 -1.25 -9.43 -20.39
N ARG A 151 -2.32 -10.21 -20.21
CA ARG A 151 -2.81 -11.08 -21.25
C ARG A 151 -3.24 -10.15 -22.37
N ASP A 152 -2.42 -10.11 -23.41
CA ASP A 152 -2.92 -9.80 -24.74
C ASP A 152 -4.25 -10.55 -24.94
N ALA A 153 -5.22 -9.85 -25.53
CA ALA A 153 -6.59 -10.27 -25.85
C ALA A 153 -7.67 -9.88 -24.83
N HIS A 154 -8.68 -9.18 -25.38
CA HIS A 154 -10.04 -9.12 -24.88
C HIS A 154 -10.48 -10.50 -24.38
N ILE A 155 -10.60 -10.68 -23.07
CA ILE A 155 -11.33 -11.78 -22.47
C ILE A 155 -12.58 -11.16 -21.85
N GLU A 156 -13.75 -11.62 -22.28
CA GLU A 156 -15.01 -11.35 -21.58
C GLU A 156 -14.92 -11.95 -20.18
N VAL A 157 -14.49 -11.13 -19.21
CA VAL A 157 -14.48 -11.47 -17.79
C VAL A 157 -15.92 -11.46 -17.29
N ARG A 158 -16.39 -12.59 -16.76
CA ARG A 158 -17.76 -12.74 -16.23
C ARG A 158 -17.96 -11.83 -15.01
N GLU A 159 -19.17 -11.29 -14.79
CA GLU A 159 -19.45 -10.35 -13.69
C GLU A 159 -19.03 -10.86 -12.30
N THR A 160 -19.14 -12.17 -12.06
CA THR A 160 -18.72 -12.80 -10.82
C THR A 160 -17.20 -12.68 -10.60
N GLU A 161 -16.39 -12.85 -11.64
CA GLU A 161 -14.92 -12.75 -11.58
C GLU A 161 -14.46 -11.30 -11.31
N LYS A 162 -15.20 -10.31 -11.84
CA LYS A 162 -14.93 -8.88 -11.58
C LYS A 162 -15.11 -8.50 -10.12
N ARG A 163 -16.16 -9.00 -9.45
CA ARG A 163 -16.41 -8.74 -8.02
C ARG A 163 -15.29 -9.30 -7.14
N TYR A 164 -14.87 -10.55 -7.37
CA TYR A 164 -13.77 -11.16 -6.62
C TYR A 164 -12.43 -10.45 -6.85
N ALA A 165 -12.13 -10.09 -8.10
CA ALA A 165 -10.93 -9.31 -8.45
C ALA A 165 -10.89 -7.96 -7.69
N THR A 166 -12.03 -7.30 -7.55
CA THR A 166 -12.11 -6.01 -6.86
C THR A 166 -11.94 -6.12 -5.35
N VAL A 167 -12.48 -7.18 -4.72
CA VAL A 167 -12.30 -7.44 -3.29
C VAL A 167 -10.84 -7.77 -2.96
N GLU A 168 -10.21 -8.63 -3.76
CA GLU A 168 -8.79 -8.99 -3.59
C GLU A 168 -7.87 -7.78 -3.80
N LEU A 169 -8.16 -6.93 -4.79
CA LEU A 169 -7.45 -5.68 -4.99
C LEU A 169 -7.60 -4.76 -3.77
N ARG A 170 -8.82 -4.50 -3.30
CA ARG A 170 -9.05 -3.68 -2.10
C ARG A 170 -8.30 -4.21 -0.88
N ARG A 171 -8.32 -5.52 -0.66
CA ARG A 171 -7.59 -6.16 0.44
C ARG A 171 -6.09 -5.89 0.31
N ARG A 172 -5.51 -6.06 -0.88
CA ARG A 172 -4.10 -5.74 -1.15
C ARG A 172 -3.78 -4.26 -0.95
N LEU A 173 -4.66 -3.36 -1.40
CA LEU A 173 -4.49 -1.92 -1.17
C LEU A 173 -4.50 -1.61 0.33
N HIS A 174 -5.44 -2.19 1.10
CA HIS A 174 -5.52 -2.02 2.55
C HIS A 174 -4.30 -2.59 3.28
N GLN A 175 -3.82 -3.77 2.90
CA GLN A 175 -2.63 -4.38 3.50
C GLN A 175 -1.35 -3.60 3.16
N ALA A 176 -1.18 -3.18 1.91
CA ALA A 176 -0.05 -2.35 1.49
C ALA A 176 -0.06 -0.97 2.18
N THR A 177 -1.22 -0.31 2.22
CA THR A 177 -1.37 0.99 2.91
C THR A 177 -1.08 0.86 4.42
N PHE A 178 -1.59 -0.19 5.08
CA PHE A 178 -1.30 -0.48 6.48
C PHE A 178 0.20 -0.62 6.73
N ARG A 179 0.86 -1.49 5.95
CA ARG A 179 2.30 -1.73 6.05
C ARG A 179 3.08 -0.43 6.00
N GLU A 180 2.82 0.38 4.99
CA GLU A 180 3.56 1.62 4.77
C GLU A 180 3.37 2.63 5.88
N ARG A 181 2.14 2.77 6.38
CA ARG A 181 1.81 3.64 7.51
C ARG A 181 2.53 3.19 8.79
N VAL A 182 2.57 1.88 9.05
CA VAL A 182 3.28 1.31 10.19
C VAL A 182 4.78 1.54 10.06
N LEU A 183 5.42 1.12 8.96
CA LEU A 183 6.87 1.30 8.79
C LEU A 183 7.28 2.78 8.88
N SER A 184 6.49 3.68 8.29
CA SER A 184 6.72 5.12 8.40
C SER A 184 6.62 5.63 9.85
N ALA A 185 5.61 5.19 10.61
CA ALA A 185 5.43 5.58 12.01
C ALA A 185 6.62 5.19 12.91
N TYR A 186 7.28 4.08 12.60
CA TYR A 186 8.48 3.61 13.30
C TYR A 186 9.79 4.16 12.71
N ARG A 187 9.74 4.98 11.65
CA ARG A 187 10.92 5.50 10.93
C ARG A 187 11.78 4.36 10.37
N GLU A 188 11.12 3.43 9.70
CA GLU A 188 11.70 2.31 8.95
C GLU A 188 12.69 1.49 9.80
N ARG A 189 12.26 1.12 11.01
CA ARG A 189 13.04 0.26 11.90
C ARG A 189 12.19 -0.78 12.61
N CYS A 190 12.81 -1.90 12.96
CA CYS A 190 12.21 -2.86 13.87
C CYS A 190 11.99 -2.21 15.26
N ALA A 191 10.78 -2.35 15.78
CA ALA A 191 10.38 -1.87 17.10
C ALA A 191 11.15 -2.58 18.23
N VAL A 192 11.58 -3.82 18.00
CA VAL A 192 12.28 -4.64 19.00
C VAL A 192 13.79 -4.41 18.95
N CYS A 193 14.44 -4.67 17.81
CA CYS A 193 15.91 -4.64 17.71
C CYS A 193 16.51 -3.41 17.04
N ALA A 194 15.69 -2.44 16.61
CA ALA A 194 16.14 -1.21 15.93
C ALA A 194 16.77 -1.38 14.53
N LEU A 195 16.77 -2.59 13.95
CA LEU A 195 17.25 -2.85 12.57
C LEU A 195 16.60 -1.89 11.58
N ARG A 196 17.39 -1.18 10.76
CA ARG A 196 16.92 -0.15 9.81
C ARG A 196 17.12 -0.52 8.34
N HIS A 197 16.71 -1.72 7.97
CA HIS A 197 16.73 -2.20 6.59
C HIS A 197 15.31 -2.52 6.15
N ARG A 198 14.70 -1.59 5.42
CA ARG A 198 13.28 -1.59 5.06
C ARG A 198 12.83 -2.90 4.40
N GLU A 199 13.69 -3.50 3.58
CA GLU A 199 13.50 -4.75 2.86
C GLU A 199 13.38 -5.98 3.79
N LEU A 200 13.91 -5.85 5.01
CA LEU A 200 13.87 -6.86 6.07
C LEU A 200 12.78 -6.59 7.12
N LEU A 201 11.99 -5.53 6.95
CA LEU A 201 10.91 -5.17 7.86
C LEU A 201 9.55 -5.61 7.33
N ASP A 202 8.62 -5.83 8.25
CA ASP A 202 7.21 -6.07 8.02
C ASP A 202 6.36 -5.26 9.00
N ALA A 203 5.07 -5.18 8.73
CA ALA A 203 4.08 -4.65 9.65
C ALA A 203 3.28 -5.81 10.23
N ALA A 204 3.53 -6.13 11.50
CA ALA A 204 2.80 -7.13 12.25
C ALA A 204 1.54 -6.51 12.86
N HIS A 205 0.41 -7.19 12.72
CA HIS A 205 -0.81 -6.83 13.44
C HIS A 205 -0.68 -7.27 14.90
N ILE A 206 -1.10 -6.41 15.83
CA ILE A 206 -1.25 -6.80 17.24
C ILE A 206 -2.45 -7.73 17.34
N ILE A 207 -3.64 -7.30 16.92
CA ILE A 207 -4.79 -8.18 16.73
C ILE A 207 -4.88 -8.55 15.25
N PRO A 208 -4.84 -9.85 14.88
CA PRO A 208 -4.88 -10.29 13.48
C PRO A 208 -6.04 -9.68 12.68
N ASP A 209 -5.81 -9.39 11.40
CA ASP A 209 -6.79 -8.75 10.51
C ASP A 209 -8.01 -9.63 10.19
N THR A 210 -7.95 -10.92 10.53
CA THR A 210 -9.04 -11.88 10.46
C THR A 210 -10.03 -11.78 11.63
N GLU A 211 -9.72 -10.99 12.66
CA GLU A 211 -10.51 -10.86 13.88
C GLU A 211 -11.27 -9.53 13.98
N GLU A 212 -12.32 -9.47 14.81
CA GLU A 212 -13.21 -8.31 14.94
C GLU A 212 -12.49 -7.00 15.27
N HIS A 213 -11.42 -7.05 16.08
CA HIS A 213 -10.61 -5.88 16.46
C HIS A 213 -9.33 -5.71 15.63
N GLY A 214 -9.20 -6.50 14.55
CA GLY A 214 -8.09 -6.56 13.61
C GLY A 214 -8.00 -5.40 12.63
N THR A 215 -8.36 -4.19 13.03
CA THR A 215 -8.42 -3.03 12.13
C THR A 215 -7.02 -2.67 11.59
N PRO A 216 -6.86 -2.35 10.29
CA PRO A 216 -5.59 -2.01 9.65
C PRO A 216 -5.14 -0.57 9.96
N GLU A 217 -5.04 -0.23 11.25
CA GLU A 217 -4.62 1.07 11.76
C GLU A 217 -3.25 1.01 12.43
N VAL A 218 -2.49 2.11 12.39
CA VAL A 218 -1.11 2.15 12.94
C VAL A 218 -1.05 1.75 14.42
N ARG A 219 -2.09 2.04 15.20
CA ARG A 219 -2.19 1.66 16.62
C ARG A 219 -2.35 0.14 16.83
N ASN A 220 -2.78 -0.59 15.81
CA ASN A 220 -2.81 -2.05 15.76
C ASN A 220 -1.56 -2.64 15.07
N GLY A 221 -0.54 -1.82 14.80
CA GLY A 221 0.62 -2.22 14.01
C GLY A 221 1.96 -2.06 14.72
N LEU A 222 2.86 -3.02 14.49
CA LEU A 222 4.24 -3.00 14.91
C LEU A 222 5.15 -3.17 13.69
N ALA A 223 6.12 -2.27 13.49
CA ALA A 223 7.16 -2.49 12.50
C ALA A 223 8.17 -3.49 13.07
N LEU A 224 8.27 -4.71 12.53
CA LEU A 224 9.14 -5.77 13.04
C LEU A 224 10.06 -6.26 11.91
N CYS A 225 11.27 -6.72 12.22
CA CYS A 225 12.04 -7.47 11.23
C CYS A 225 11.45 -8.87 11.04
N ARG A 226 11.78 -9.56 9.94
CA ARG A 226 11.22 -10.89 9.64
C ARG A 226 11.32 -11.90 10.80
N LEU A 227 12.43 -11.89 11.54
CA LEU A 227 12.61 -12.75 12.72
C LEU A 227 11.62 -12.39 13.84
N HIS A 228 11.57 -11.12 14.26
CA HIS A 228 10.67 -10.69 15.34
C HIS A 228 9.21 -10.77 14.95
N HIS A 229 8.89 -10.58 13.67
CA HIS A 229 7.54 -10.77 13.15
C HIS A 229 7.10 -12.23 13.34
N ALA A 230 7.88 -13.18 12.83
CA ALA A 230 7.57 -14.61 12.97
C ALA A 230 7.52 -15.05 14.44
N ALA A 231 8.43 -14.56 15.28
CA ALA A 231 8.45 -14.86 16.71
C ALA A 231 7.23 -14.28 17.46
N PHE A 232 6.77 -13.08 17.08
CA PHE A 232 5.58 -12.46 17.66
C PHE A 232 4.28 -13.17 17.24
N ASP A 233 4.20 -13.61 15.98
CA ASP A 233 3.04 -14.35 15.46
C ASP A 233 2.91 -15.75 16.02
N ARG A 234 4.04 -16.40 16.31
CA ARG A 234 4.06 -17.73 16.95
C ARG A 234 4.11 -17.69 18.47
N MET A 235 3.92 -16.51 19.07
CA MET A 235 3.95 -16.33 20.52
C MET A 235 5.26 -16.81 21.19
N PHE A 236 6.39 -16.78 20.46
CA PHE A 236 7.71 -16.96 21.07
C PHE A 236 8.16 -15.71 21.84
N LEU A 237 7.62 -14.56 21.44
CA LEU A 237 7.68 -13.32 22.22
C LEU A 237 6.31 -12.66 22.23
N ALA A 238 6.02 -11.94 23.31
CA ALA A 238 4.90 -11.03 23.44
C ALA A 238 5.39 -9.62 23.80
N ILE A 239 4.50 -8.65 23.69
CA ILE A 239 4.74 -7.27 24.12
C ILE A 239 3.67 -6.92 25.15
N ARG A 240 4.11 -6.66 26.37
CA ARG A 240 3.25 -6.27 27.49
C ARG A 240 2.59 -4.91 27.25
N PRO A 241 1.46 -4.59 27.92
CA PRO A 241 0.78 -3.29 27.78
C PRO A 241 1.62 -2.08 28.18
N ASP A 242 2.68 -2.27 28.97
CA ASP A 242 3.66 -1.27 29.35
C ASP A 242 4.83 -1.13 28.34
N TYR A 243 4.74 -1.83 27.22
CA TYR A 243 5.67 -1.85 26.08
C TYR A 243 6.98 -2.62 26.33
N VAL A 244 6.99 -3.56 27.27
CA VAL A 244 8.12 -4.45 27.55
C VAL A 244 7.98 -5.74 26.75
N VAL A 245 9.07 -6.19 26.12
CA VAL A 245 9.14 -7.48 25.43
C VAL A 245 9.26 -8.59 26.47
N GLU A 246 8.45 -9.63 26.31
CA GLU A 246 8.52 -10.85 27.09
C GLU A 246 8.76 -12.03 26.16
N VAL A 247 9.89 -12.68 26.29
CA VAL A 247 10.22 -13.92 25.57
C VAL A 247 9.78 -15.10 26.39
N ARG A 248 9.21 -16.11 25.73
CA ARG A 248 8.75 -17.37 26.32
C ARG A 248 9.89 -18.09 27.06
N ARG A 249 9.57 -18.73 28.19
CA ARG A 249 10.58 -19.27 29.12
C ARG A 249 11.44 -20.38 28.52
N ASP A 250 10.84 -21.34 27.83
CA ASP A 250 11.56 -22.42 27.13
C ASP A 250 12.54 -21.88 26.07
N ILE A 251 12.17 -20.81 25.36
CA ILE A 251 13.04 -20.11 24.41
C ILE A 251 14.22 -19.42 25.11
N LEU A 252 14.04 -18.97 26.37
CA LEU A 252 15.13 -18.40 27.18
C LEU A 252 16.09 -19.45 27.71
N GLU A 253 15.60 -20.67 27.95
CA GLU A 253 16.37 -21.80 28.48
C GLU A 253 17.07 -22.61 27.37
N GLU A 254 16.65 -22.43 26.11
CA GLU A 254 17.26 -23.06 24.95
C GLU A 254 18.69 -22.53 24.70
N GLU A 255 19.64 -23.46 24.54
CA GLU A 255 21.01 -23.16 24.13
C GLU A 255 21.14 -23.35 22.61
N ASP A 256 21.35 -22.25 21.88
CA ASP A 256 21.53 -22.26 20.42
C ASP A 256 22.50 -21.13 20.00
N GLY A 257 22.67 -20.96 18.69
CA GLY A 257 23.57 -20.00 18.09
C GLY A 257 23.26 -18.52 18.39
N PRO A 258 24.16 -17.62 17.94
CA PRO A 258 24.14 -16.20 18.30
C PRO A 258 22.84 -15.47 17.91
N MET A 259 22.11 -15.97 16.91
CA MET A 259 20.83 -15.40 16.50
C MET A 259 19.72 -15.62 17.53
N LEU A 260 19.67 -16.77 18.20
CA LEU A 260 18.72 -16.99 19.29
C LEU A 260 19.09 -16.09 20.47
N VAL A 261 20.35 -16.15 20.89
CA VAL A 261 20.87 -15.42 22.05
C VAL A 261 20.72 -13.91 21.91
N HIS A 262 21.27 -13.33 20.85
CA HIS A 262 21.29 -11.87 20.68
C HIS A 262 20.08 -11.35 19.92
N GLY A 263 19.50 -12.15 19.03
CA GLY A 263 18.37 -11.74 18.21
C GLY A 263 17.04 -11.85 18.95
N LEU A 264 16.87 -12.81 19.86
CA LEU A 264 15.59 -13.05 20.53
C LEU A 264 15.70 -12.98 22.06
N GLN A 265 16.51 -13.84 22.69
CA GLN A 265 16.59 -13.93 24.16
C GLN A 265 16.99 -12.60 24.81
N ALA A 266 18.02 -11.94 24.28
CA ALA A 266 18.48 -10.62 24.77
C ALA A 266 17.44 -9.49 24.60
N MET A 267 16.33 -9.74 23.90
CA MET A 267 15.22 -8.78 23.82
C MET A 267 14.28 -8.85 25.02
N HIS A 268 14.30 -9.94 25.79
CA HIS A 268 13.50 -10.10 27.00
C HIS A 268 13.74 -8.94 27.98
N GLY A 269 12.66 -8.38 28.53
CA GLY A 269 12.72 -7.25 29.47
C GLY A 269 13.02 -5.88 28.84
N ARG A 270 13.37 -5.82 27.55
CA ARG A 270 13.63 -4.55 26.86
C ARG A 270 12.32 -3.85 26.49
N ARG A 271 12.34 -2.51 26.52
CA ARG A 271 11.23 -1.71 26.00
C ARG A 271 11.31 -1.63 24.48
N ILE A 272 10.18 -1.81 23.79
CA ILE A 272 10.12 -1.56 22.35
C ILE A 272 10.30 -0.07 22.04
N ILE A 273 10.82 0.21 20.86
CA ILE A 273 10.87 1.54 20.27
C ILE A 273 9.46 1.94 19.88
N LEU A 274 9.01 3.10 20.37
CA LEU A 274 7.69 3.63 20.06
C LEU A 274 7.74 4.66 18.93
N PRO A 275 6.64 4.80 18.16
CA PRO A 275 6.45 5.96 17.30
C PRO A 275 6.58 7.28 18.05
N SER A 276 7.16 8.29 17.40
CA SER A 276 7.35 9.62 17.97
C SER A 276 6.02 10.30 18.29
N ARG A 277 5.03 10.14 17.39
CA ARG A 277 3.66 10.62 17.58
C ARG A 277 2.91 9.72 18.54
N ARG A 278 2.34 10.30 19.61
CA ARG A 278 1.56 9.56 20.62
C ARG A 278 0.34 8.85 20.02
N SER A 279 -0.34 9.49 19.06
CA SER A 279 -1.50 8.93 18.36
C SER A 279 -1.18 7.69 17.50
N HIS A 280 0.09 7.46 17.19
CA HIS A 280 0.54 6.31 16.41
C HIS A 280 1.07 5.16 17.30
N ARG A 281 1.16 5.36 18.62
CA ARG A 281 1.70 4.32 19.51
C ARG A 281 0.77 3.10 19.54
N PRO A 282 1.31 1.89 19.71
CA PRO A 282 0.52 0.68 19.92
C PRO A 282 -0.54 0.87 20.99
N ASP A 283 -1.76 0.46 20.67
CA ASP A 283 -2.87 0.49 21.60
C ASP A 283 -2.62 -0.48 22.75
N ARG A 284 -2.66 0.03 23.99
CA ARG A 284 -2.41 -0.76 25.18
C ARG A 284 -3.45 -1.84 25.41
N ARG A 285 -4.71 -1.61 25.04
CA ARG A 285 -5.79 -2.61 25.19
C ARG A 285 -5.59 -3.77 24.23
N ARG A 286 -5.17 -3.50 22.99
CA ARG A 286 -4.83 -4.54 22.01
C ARG A 286 -3.62 -5.36 22.44
N LEU A 287 -2.59 -4.69 22.98
CA LEU A 287 -1.45 -5.39 23.58
C LEU A 287 -1.86 -6.26 24.77
N GLU A 288 -2.74 -5.74 25.64
CA GLU A 288 -3.26 -6.49 26.79
C GLU A 288 -4.04 -7.72 26.37
N GLU A 289 -4.91 -7.59 25.37
CA GLU A 289 -5.66 -8.70 24.82
C GLU A 289 -4.74 -9.78 24.25
N ARG A 290 -3.78 -9.42 23.38
CA ARG A 290 -2.84 -10.40 22.82
C ARG A 290 -1.93 -11.00 23.89
N TYR A 291 -1.48 -10.20 24.85
CA TYR A 291 -0.64 -10.68 25.95
C TYR A 291 -1.39 -11.66 26.86
N ARG A 292 -2.70 -11.47 27.08
CA ARG A 292 -3.52 -12.43 27.81
C ARG A 292 -3.53 -13.79 27.11
N ARG A 293 -3.71 -13.82 25.79
CA ARG A 293 -3.64 -15.07 24.99
C ARG A 293 -2.27 -15.74 25.10
N PHE A 294 -1.18 -14.95 25.07
CA PHE A 294 0.17 -15.46 25.32
C PHE A 294 0.29 -16.15 26.69
N LEU A 295 -0.27 -15.56 27.76
CA LEU A 295 -0.25 -16.17 29.10
C LEU A 295 -1.16 -17.40 29.23
N GLU A 296 -2.27 -17.44 28.51
CA GLU A 296 -3.18 -18.58 28.48
C GLU A 296 -2.55 -19.79 27.76
N GLU A 297 -1.88 -19.55 26.64
CA GLU A 297 -1.16 -20.59 25.89
C GLU A 297 0.15 -21.00 26.59
N TRP A 298 0.84 -20.05 27.23
CA TRP A 298 2.16 -20.24 27.84
C TRP A 298 2.23 -19.65 29.25
N PRO A 299 1.55 -20.27 30.23
CA PRO A 299 1.56 -19.79 31.60
C PRO A 299 2.96 -19.87 32.20
N ALA A 300 3.33 -18.85 32.96
CA ALA A 300 4.55 -18.83 33.75
C ALA A 300 4.48 -19.95 34.81
N ARG A 301 5.06 -21.12 34.50
CA ARG A 301 5.29 -22.20 35.46
C ARG A 301 6.63 -22.00 36.15
#